data_AF-A0A9E5NVJ1-F1
#
_entry.id   AF-A0A9E5NVJ1-F1
#
_cell.length_a   1.000
_cell.length_b   1.000
_cell.length_c   1.000
_cell.angle_alpha   90.00
_cell.angle_beta   90.00
_cell.angle_gamma   90.00
#
_symmetry.space_group_name_H-M   'P 1'
#
loop_
_entity.id
_entity.type
_entity.pdbx_description
1 polymer ?
#
loop_
_entity_poly.entity_id
_entity_poly.type
_entity_poly.pdbx_seq_one_letter_code
_entity_poly.pdbx_strand_id
1 'polypeptide(L)'
;TGAAAITKVYKRDEFFRDRGHLETGPDMVIGYAKGTRCSSESALGEIHPEVISDNLTDWTGDHGMDHETVPGVLFASRPLARPVKDLKDLAGALVAEFGGGEFPVR
;
A
#
# COMPACT_ATOMS: atom_id res chain seq x y z
N THR A 1 3.30 25.79 0.28
CA THR A 1 4.51 25.25 0.94
C THR A 1 5.49 24.58 -0.02
N GLY A 2 5.15 24.33 -1.29
CA GLY A 2 6.08 23.71 -2.25
C GLY A 2 6.37 22.22 -2.01
N ALA A 3 5.75 21.62 -0.99
CA ALA A 3 5.83 20.19 -0.73
C ALA A 3 5.07 19.38 -1.78
N ALA A 4 5.55 18.17 -2.09
CA ALA A 4 4.86 17.27 -3.01
C ALA A 4 3.59 16.68 -2.38
N ALA A 5 2.50 16.62 -3.14
CA ALA A 5 1.26 15.93 -2.76
C ALA A 5 1.30 14.42 -3.07
N ILE A 6 2.23 13.99 -3.91
CA ILE A 6 2.44 12.60 -4.31
C ILE A 6 3.93 12.33 -4.16
N THR A 7 4.30 11.34 -3.35
CA THR A 7 5.70 10.94 -3.20
C THR A 7 6.11 9.92 -4.25
N LYS A 8 5.17 9.06 -4.68
CA LYS A 8 5.46 7.98 -5.62
C LYS A 8 4.24 7.60 -6.45
N VAL A 9 4.48 7.16 -7.68
CA VAL A 9 3.48 6.56 -8.55
C VAL A 9 3.97 5.16 -8.91
N TYR A 10 3.19 4.16 -8.53
CA TYR A 10 3.48 2.76 -8.78
C TYR A 10 2.77 2.33 -10.04
N LYS A 11 3.47 2.40 -11.18
CA LYS A 11 2.92 1.89 -12.43
C LYS A 11 2.84 0.37 -12.39
N ARG A 12 1.73 -0.16 -12.90
CA ARG A 12 1.42 -1.57 -12.83
C ARG A 12 2.54 -2.44 -13.37
N ASP A 13 2.93 -2.15 -14.61
CA ASP A 13 3.85 -2.97 -15.40
C ASP A 13 5.31 -2.88 -14.92
N GLU A 14 5.63 -1.89 -14.09
CA GLU A 14 6.97 -1.71 -13.51
C GLU A 14 7.07 -2.31 -12.09
N PHE A 15 6.00 -2.20 -11.29
CA PHE A 15 6.04 -2.51 -9.87
C PHE A 15 5.43 -3.87 -9.49
N PHE A 16 4.27 -4.23 -10.06
CA PHE A 16 3.58 -5.48 -9.69
C PHE A 16 4.08 -6.64 -10.54
N ARG A 17 4.88 -7.50 -9.92
CA ARG A 17 5.48 -8.69 -10.56
C ARG A 17 4.63 -9.95 -10.43
N ASP A 18 3.69 -9.96 -9.50
CA ASP A 18 2.64 -10.96 -9.38
C ASP A 18 1.74 -10.84 -10.62
N ARG A 19 1.85 -11.82 -11.53
CA ARG A 19 1.20 -11.82 -12.85
C ARG A 19 -0.20 -12.44 -12.84
N GLY A 20 -0.88 -12.49 -11.69
CA GLY A 20 -2.17 -13.19 -11.60
C GLY A 20 -3.31 -12.48 -12.35
N HIS A 21 -3.42 -11.16 -12.16
CA HIS A 21 -4.61 -10.38 -12.56
C HIS A 21 -4.27 -8.94 -13.02
N LEU A 22 -3.22 -8.77 -13.81
CA LEU A 22 -2.80 -7.44 -14.28
C LEU A 22 -3.85 -6.79 -15.19
N GLU A 23 -4.64 -7.61 -15.89
CA GLU A 23 -5.73 -7.20 -16.76
C GLU A 23 -6.90 -6.56 -16.02
N THR A 24 -7.07 -6.83 -14.73
CA THR A 24 -8.12 -6.21 -13.89
C THR A 24 -7.58 -5.16 -12.92
N GLY A 25 -6.25 -5.02 -12.82
CA GLY A 25 -5.61 -4.04 -11.95
C GLY A 25 -5.57 -2.64 -12.56
N PRO A 26 -5.47 -1.58 -11.73
CA PRO A 26 -5.31 -0.22 -12.24
C PRO A 26 -3.97 -0.06 -12.96
N ASP A 27 -3.89 0.82 -13.95
CA ASP A 27 -2.64 1.09 -14.67
C ASP A 27 -1.56 1.70 -13.74
N MET A 28 -1.98 2.41 -12.70
CA MET A 28 -1.11 2.94 -11.67
C MET A 28 -1.79 3.04 -10.32
N VAL A 29 -1.00 2.93 -9.25
CA VAL A 29 -1.42 3.22 -7.88
C VAL A 29 -0.67 4.46 -7.40
N ILE A 30 -1.40 5.43 -6.85
CA ILE A 30 -0.85 6.70 -6.39
C ILE A 30 -0.47 6.58 -4.91
N GLY A 31 0.78 6.88 -4.58
CA GLY A 31 1.25 7.04 -3.21
C GLY A 31 1.18 8.51 -2.79
N TYR A 32 0.09 8.88 -2.12
CA TYR A 32 -0.07 10.25 -1.62
C TYR A 32 0.94 10.57 -0.51
N ALA A 33 1.41 11.81 -0.48
CA ALA A 33 2.28 12.29 0.58
C ALA A 33 1.49 12.51 1.88
N LYS A 34 2.17 12.40 3.02
CA LYS A 34 1.56 12.69 4.32
C LYS A 34 0.91 14.08 4.33
N GLY A 35 -0.37 14.12 4.71
CA GLY A 35 -1.17 15.35 4.75
C GLY A 35 -1.92 15.67 3.45
N THR A 36 -1.83 14.80 2.44
CA THR A 36 -2.61 14.89 1.20
C THR A 36 -3.29 13.56 0.92
N ARG A 37 -4.42 13.59 0.19
CA ARG A 37 -5.21 12.41 -0.15
C ARG A 37 -6.01 12.62 -1.44
N CYS A 38 -6.57 11.54 -1.99
CA CYS A 38 -7.66 11.66 -2.94
C CYS A 38 -8.90 12.25 -2.25
N SER A 39 -9.59 13.18 -2.90
CA SER A 39 -10.85 13.72 -2.38
C SER A 39 -11.92 12.63 -2.34
N SER A 40 -12.88 12.78 -1.43
CA SER A 40 -13.99 11.83 -1.31
C SER A 40 -14.86 11.85 -2.57
N GLU A 41 -15.04 13.03 -3.15
CA GLU A 41 -15.75 13.31 -4.39
C GLU A 41 -15.09 12.59 -5.57
N SER A 42 -13.76 12.66 -5.71
CA SER A 42 -13.05 11.94 -6.78
C SER A 42 -13.06 10.44 -6.59
N ALA A 43 -13.10 9.94 -5.36
CA ALA A 43 -13.32 8.51 -5.11
C ALA A 43 -14.72 8.05 -5.56
N LEU A 44 -15.70 8.95 -5.63
CA LEU A 44 -17.06 8.70 -6.18
C LEU A 44 -17.15 8.95 -7.69
N GLY A 45 -16.05 9.34 -8.35
CA GLY A 45 -15.98 9.59 -9.78
C GLY A 45 -16.18 11.05 -10.20
N GLU A 46 -16.23 11.99 -9.25
CA GLU A 46 -16.32 13.42 -9.56
C GLU A 46 -14.96 14.04 -9.91
N ILE A 47 -14.99 15.04 -10.78
CA ILE A 47 -13.80 15.81 -11.19
C ILE A 47 -14.07 17.28 -10.87
N HIS A 48 -13.32 17.81 -9.91
CA HIS A 48 -13.40 19.21 -9.49
C HIS A 48 -12.34 20.06 -10.21
N PRO A 49 -12.58 21.37 -10.43
CA PRO A 49 -11.61 22.24 -11.07
C PRO A 49 -10.40 22.54 -10.17
N GLU A 50 -10.59 22.50 -8.84
CA GLU A 50 -9.50 22.65 -7.87
C GLU A 50 -8.66 21.36 -7.81
N VAL A 51 -7.34 21.50 -7.98
CA VAL A 51 -6.40 20.38 -7.86
C VAL A 51 -6.15 19.99 -6.40
N ILE A 52 -6.20 20.98 -5.49
CA ILE A 52 -6.02 20.79 -4.04
C ILE A 52 -7.04 21.67 -3.31
N SER A 53 -7.72 21.08 -2.33
CA SER A 53 -8.65 21.77 -1.44
C SER A 53 -8.44 21.30 0.00
N ASP A 54 -8.82 22.13 0.96
CA ASP A 54 -8.76 21.77 2.37
C ASP A 54 -9.89 20.77 2.70
N ASN A 55 -9.53 19.68 3.37
CA ASN A 55 -10.51 18.75 3.92
C ASN A 55 -11.06 19.32 5.24
N LEU A 56 -12.23 19.95 5.18
CA LEU A 56 -12.91 20.54 6.34
C LEU A 56 -13.87 19.55 7.04
N THR A 57 -13.87 18.28 6.62
CA THR A 57 -14.69 17.23 7.25
C THR A 57 -14.02 16.67 8.49
N ASP A 58 -14.80 15.97 9.34
CA ASP A 58 -14.28 15.36 10.58
C ASP A 58 -13.29 14.20 10.32
N TRP A 59 -13.28 13.63 9.11
CA TRP A 59 -12.40 12.51 8.77
C TRP A 59 -11.04 13.00 8.28
N THR A 60 -10.08 13.06 9.20
CA THR A 60 -8.72 13.58 8.96
C THR A 60 -7.68 12.50 8.66
N GLY A 61 -8.04 11.23 8.80
CA GLY A 61 -7.15 10.09 8.51
C GLY A 61 -7.20 9.65 7.05
N ASP A 62 -6.11 9.09 6.55
CA ASP A 62 -6.08 8.44 5.23
C ASP A 62 -5.15 7.22 5.26
N HIS A 63 -5.45 6.24 4.40
CA HIS A 63 -4.68 5.03 4.15
C HIS A 63 -4.23 4.90 2.68
N GLY A 64 -4.59 5.83 1.80
CA GLY A 64 -4.11 5.90 0.41
C GLY A 64 -2.67 6.43 0.27
N MET A 65 -1.96 6.60 1.38
CA MET A 65 -0.60 7.14 1.40
C MET A 65 0.40 6.18 0.77
N ASP A 66 1.53 6.71 0.33
CA ASP A 66 2.66 5.90 -0.12
C ASP A 66 3.09 4.90 0.97
N HIS A 67 3.02 3.61 0.65
CA HIS A 67 3.26 2.53 1.59
C HIS A 67 4.65 2.56 2.21
N GLU A 68 5.66 3.16 1.54
CA GLU A 68 7.01 3.32 2.09
C GLU A 68 7.06 4.33 3.24
N THR A 69 6.05 5.19 3.36
CA THR A 69 5.94 6.20 4.42
C THR A 69 5.16 5.71 5.64
N VAL A 70 4.53 4.53 5.55
CA VAL A 70 3.70 3.92 6.61
C VAL A 70 4.15 2.48 6.86
N PRO A 71 5.32 2.27 7.48
CA PRO A 71 5.83 0.93 7.73
C PRO A 71 4.93 0.15 8.69
N GLY A 72 4.61 -1.09 8.33
CA GLY A 72 3.92 -2.02 9.20
C GLY A 72 4.81 -2.51 10.36
N VAL A 73 4.17 -3.10 11.38
CA VAL A 73 4.85 -3.72 12.52
C VAL A 73 4.37 -5.17 12.68
N LEU A 74 5.29 -6.07 13.04
CA LEU A 74 4.99 -7.47 13.34
C LEU A 74 5.38 -7.76 14.79
N PHE A 75 4.40 -8.19 15.58
CA PHE A 75 4.61 -8.65 16.95
C PHE A 75 4.49 -10.16 17.02
N ALA A 76 5.43 -10.80 17.71
CA ALA A 76 5.41 -12.24 17.99
C ALA A 76 5.86 -12.49 19.43
N SER A 77 5.21 -13.44 20.11
CA SER A 77 5.55 -13.83 21.48
C SER A 77 6.78 -14.74 21.57
N ARG A 78 7.29 -15.21 20.41
CA ARG A 78 8.48 -16.04 20.27
C ARG A 78 9.15 -15.75 18.92
N PRO A 79 10.45 -16.05 18.75
CA PRO A 79 11.10 -15.98 17.46
C PRO A 79 10.37 -16.84 16.42
N LEU A 80 10.27 -16.33 15.19
CA LEU A 80 9.71 -17.09 14.08
C LEU A 80 10.74 -18.12 13.57
N ALA A 81 10.25 -19.27 13.11
CA ALA A 81 11.04 -20.34 12.51
C ALA A 81 11.77 -19.87 11.23
N ARG A 82 11.24 -18.85 10.55
CA ARG A 82 11.86 -18.17 9.41
C ARG A 82 11.73 -16.65 9.55
N PRO A 83 12.74 -15.87 9.13
CA PRO A 83 12.65 -14.41 9.15
C PRO A 83 11.59 -13.90 8.15
N VAL A 84 10.96 -12.78 8.48
CA VAL A 84 9.97 -12.06 7.65
C VAL A 84 10.53 -10.68 7.36
N LYS A 85 10.80 -10.35 6.09
CA LYS A 85 11.30 -9.03 5.70
C LYS A 85 10.15 -8.09 5.36
N ASP A 86 9.14 -8.60 4.66
CA ASP A 86 7.92 -7.87 4.33
C ASP A 86 6.68 -8.78 4.42
N LEU A 87 5.49 -8.21 4.19
CA LEU A 87 4.22 -8.93 4.35
C LEU A 87 4.12 -10.18 3.46
N LYS A 88 4.81 -10.23 2.32
CA LYS A 88 4.74 -11.36 1.38
C LYS A 88 5.43 -12.60 1.95
N ASP A 89 6.46 -12.42 2.77
CA ASP A 89 7.18 -13.52 3.43
C ASP A 89 6.36 -14.16 4.56
N LEU A 90 5.38 -13.44 5.11
CA LEU A 90 4.66 -13.84 6.32
C LEU A 90 3.96 -15.19 6.16
N ALA A 91 3.35 -15.45 5.00
CA ALA A 91 2.68 -16.72 4.74
C ALA A 91 3.66 -17.91 4.82
N GLY A 92 4.86 -17.77 4.25
CA GLY A 92 5.90 -18.80 4.32
C GLY A 92 6.47 -19.00 5.72
N ALA A 93 6.60 -17.93 6.50
CA ALA A 93 7.00 -18.02 7.89
C ALA A 93 5.94 -18.75 8.74
N LEU A 94 4.65 -18.44 8.55
CA LEU A 94 3.56 -19.12 9.24
C LEU A 94 3.50 -20.61 8.89
N VAL A 95 3.65 -20.99 7.62
CA VAL A 95 3.67 -22.40 7.23
C VAL A 95 4.82 -23.16 7.91
N ALA A 96 5.99 -22.55 8.02
CA ALA A 96 7.14 -23.15 8.71
C ALA A 96 6.89 -23.38 10.21
N GLU A 97 6.06 -22.55 10.87
CA GLU A 97 5.69 -22.75 12.28
C GLU A 97 4.95 -24.06 12.54
N PHE A 98 4.24 -24.58 11.54
CA PHE A 98 3.45 -25.81 11.65
C PHE A 98 4.15 -27.03 11.03
N GLY A 99 5.46 -26.96 10.81
CA GLY A 99 6.24 -28.03 10.18
C GLY A 99 6.02 -28.16 8.68
N GLY A 100 5.39 -27.17 8.04
CA GLY A 100 5.27 -27.09 6.59
C GLY A 100 6.61 -26.74 5.94
N GLY A 101 6.80 -27.26 4.72
CA GLY A 101 8.04 -27.14 3.97
C GLY A 101 8.22 -25.81 3.22
N GLU A 102 8.46 -25.88 1.91
CA GLU A 102 8.59 -24.70 1.07
C GLU A 102 7.21 -24.05 0.83
N PHE A 103 7.20 -22.72 0.88
CA PHE A 103 6.06 -21.91 0.47
C PHE A 103 6.48 -21.11 -0.77
N PRO A 104 5.69 -21.09 -1.85
CA PRO A 104 6.07 -20.39 -3.07
C PRO A 104 6.31 -18.90 -2.81
N VAL A 105 7.47 -18.41 -3.22
CA VAL A 105 7.75 -16.97 -3.24
C VAL A 105 7.15 -16.41 -4.54
N ARG A 106 6.29 -15.39 -4.42
CA ARG A 106 5.71 -14.67 -5.57
C ARG A 106 6.47 -13.39 -5.89
#